data_AF-A0A2D6R8U6-F1
#
_entry.id   AF-A0A2D6R8U6-F1
#
_cell.length_a   1.000
_cell.length_b   1.000
_cell.length_c   1.000
_cell.angle_alpha   90.00
_cell.angle_beta   90.00
_cell.angle_gamma   90.00
#
_symmetry.space_group_name_H-M   'P 1'
#
loop_
_entity.id
_entity.type
_entity.pdbx_description
1 polymer ?
#
loop_
_entity_poly.entity_id
_entity_poly.type
_entity_poly.pdbx_seq_one_letter_code
_entity_poly.pdbx_strand_id
1 'polypeptide(L)'
;HVGDSHVAGAYGQELHKILGSSSTIYTYGYEGATTKDWLEGTTRDLKGWKSGKSITDKVPWLEALVNQHRPSIVIITLGTNDISTTEGNLGKAIEGRVASLAAVAAKAGQCYWVGPPSMTRPDLAENLQKYYDLLAAQIGGKCTILNARELSDPTKLNKKKVHFTTAGGKEWAQKTAARIRSRPQPVASSVSSEPEREVPGEEEVAEIEIISSTYTKQLSDIDKAWRKISPIILDKDVVYDPSSGAFLHYETIYLNKPLSKEETTFVEPIAYKAVYGKSDFDQLFKKYGAQHGISAGLLKGISSYESGLHPLAVGPAGDVGLGQFLFSTAKSYFPANEITNCCTLEKNEGRTSCKNEKKKARAKGAKTTYVEAVGFKCTPQNDVRFNPEKAVEAMARFMKAKYDAFSIAATEEDRIKITIASYHLGTGGARKYVRRAQAAGLPVTWENVRNQMAGERKKGRKKSDVMENYVAGKSGIYGRYLQFKKELGS
;
A
#
# COMPACT_ATOMS: atom_id res chain seq x y z
N HIS A 1 0.97 -3.62 -21.47
CA HIS A 1 1.51 -2.31 -21.87
C HIS A 1 0.61 -1.22 -21.30
N VAL A 2 1.14 -0.34 -20.45
CA VAL A 2 0.39 0.76 -19.83
C VAL A 2 1.06 2.08 -20.16
N GLY A 3 0.29 3.17 -20.22
CA GLY A 3 0.87 4.49 -20.38
C GLY A 3 -0.10 5.63 -20.60
N ASP A 4 0.42 6.74 -21.08
CA ASP A 4 -0.33 7.97 -21.25
C ASP A 4 -0.91 8.13 -22.68
N SER A 5 -1.12 9.38 -23.11
CA SER A 5 -1.55 9.73 -24.47
C SER A 5 -0.66 9.16 -25.59
N HIS A 6 0.62 8.91 -25.35
CA HIS A 6 1.48 8.26 -26.35
C HIS A 6 1.06 6.82 -26.60
N VAL A 7 0.61 6.11 -25.55
CA VAL A 7 0.07 4.75 -25.66
C VAL A 7 -1.32 4.76 -26.29
N ALA A 8 -2.13 5.78 -26.02
CA ALA A 8 -3.43 5.93 -26.67
C ALA A 8 -3.32 6.27 -28.18
N GLY A 9 -2.22 6.91 -28.59
CA GLY A 9 -1.96 7.36 -29.95
C GLY A 9 -1.27 6.32 -30.86
N ALA A 10 -0.74 6.81 -31.99
CA ALA A 10 -0.16 5.97 -33.05
C ALA A 10 0.97 5.04 -32.58
N TYR A 11 1.80 5.51 -31.64
CA TYR A 11 2.89 4.70 -31.07
C TYR A 11 2.36 3.46 -30.34
N GLY A 12 1.45 3.62 -29.37
CA GLY A 12 0.96 2.47 -28.60
C GLY A 12 0.11 1.52 -29.43
N GLN A 13 -0.65 2.04 -30.39
CA GLN A 13 -1.42 1.23 -31.33
C GLN A 13 -0.51 0.35 -32.21
N GLU A 14 0.56 0.93 -32.78
CA GLU A 14 1.51 0.15 -33.58
C GLU A 14 2.31 -0.83 -32.72
N LEU A 15 2.76 -0.42 -31.53
CA LEU A 15 3.49 -1.32 -30.62
C LEU A 15 2.63 -2.51 -30.20
N HIS A 16 1.34 -2.28 -29.93
CA HIS A 16 0.37 -3.34 -29.65
C HIS A 16 0.26 -4.32 -30.82
N LYS A 17 0.15 -3.81 -32.06
CA LYS A 17 0.12 -4.66 -33.26
C LYS A 17 1.40 -5.49 -33.41
N ILE A 18 2.57 -4.87 -33.29
CA ILE A 18 3.86 -5.54 -33.47
C ILE A 18 4.04 -6.65 -32.43
N LEU A 19 3.84 -6.35 -31.14
CA LEU A 19 4.04 -7.33 -30.07
C LEU A 19 2.90 -8.37 -30.02
N GLY A 20 1.68 -7.98 -30.41
CA GLY A 20 0.51 -8.84 -30.47
C GLY A 20 0.57 -9.93 -31.53
N SER A 21 1.44 -9.77 -32.55
CA SER A 21 1.64 -10.80 -33.59
C SER A 21 2.28 -12.09 -33.06
N SER A 22 2.98 -12.03 -31.92
CA SER A 22 3.73 -13.15 -31.34
C SER A 22 3.32 -13.47 -29.90
N SER A 23 2.40 -12.72 -29.31
CA SER A 23 2.07 -12.82 -27.88
C SER A 23 0.69 -12.22 -27.57
N THR A 24 0.07 -12.68 -26.48
CA THR A 24 -1.11 -12.02 -25.93
C THR A 24 -0.72 -10.70 -25.29
N ILE A 25 -1.29 -9.58 -25.77
CA ILE A 25 -0.99 -8.25 -25.25
C ILE A 25 -2.26 -7.53 -24.79
N TYR A 26 -2.20 -7.04 -23.55
CA TYR A 26 -3.17 -6.11 -23.01
C TYR A 26 -2.56 -4.71 -22.99
N THR A 27 -3.21 -3.77 -23.67
CA THR A 27 -2.74 -2.38 -23.72
C THR A 27 -3.76 -1.44 -23.11
N TYR A 28 -3.29 -0.52 -22.28
CA TYR A 28 -4.10 0.49 -21.62
C TYR A 28 -3.38 1.84 -21.68
N GLY A 29 -3.86 2.75 -22.53
CA GLY A 29 -3.33 4.12 -22.64
C GLY A 29 -4.40 5.14 -22.27
N TYR A 30 -4.08 6.13 -21.44
CA TYR A 30 -5.02 7.18 -21.04
C TYR A 30 -4.43 8.57 -21.23
N GLU A 31 -5.17 9.46 -21.90
CA GLU A 31 -4.74 10.83 -22.15
C GLU A 31 -4.61 11.62 -20.84
N GLY A 32 -3.44 12.21 -20.61
CA GLY A 32 -3.14 12.98 -19.41
C GLY A 32 -2.79 12.14 -18.17
N ALA A 33 -2.74 10.81 -18.28
CA ALA A 33 -2.35 9.97 -17.14
C ALA A 33 -0.88 10.17 -16.76
N THR A 34 -0.63 10.17 -15.45
CA THR A 34 0.67 10.32 -14.78
C THR A 34 1.04 9.03 -14.05
N THR A 35 2.26 8.95 -13.53
CA THR A 35 2.66 7.85 -12.63
C THR A 35 1.73 7.68 -11.42
N LYS A 36 1.24 8.80 -10.87
CA LYS A 36 0.28 8.81 -9.76
C LYS A 36 -1.03 8.11 -10.11
N ASP A 37 -1.57 8.40 -11.29
CA ASP A 37 -2.87 7.85 -11.74
C ASP A 37 -2.83 6.32 -11.86
N TRP A 38 -1.68 5.74 -12.23
CA TRP A 38 -1.50 4.28 -12.30
C TRP A 38 -1.28 3.62 -10.95
N LEU A 39 -0.84 4.37 -9.94
CA LEU A 39 -0.70 3.89 -8.56
C LEU A 39 -2.00 3.97 -7.78
N GLU A 40 -2.71 5.09 -7.91
CA GLU A 40 -3.86 5.46 -7.07
C GLU A 40 -5.21 5.30 -7.80
N GLY A 41 -5.19 5.16 -9.12
CA GLY A 41 -6.36 5.28 -9.98
C GLY A 41 -6.82 6.74 -10.13
N THR A 42 -7.76 6.98 -11.06
CA THR A 42 -8.39 8.29 -11.20
C THR A 42 -9.81 8.29 -10.66
N THR A 43 -10.25 9.46 -10.18
CA THR A 43 -11.67 9.69 -9.85
C THR A 43 -12.49 10.19 -11.03
N ARG A 44 -11.81 10.71 -12.07
CA ARG A 44 -12.38 11.19 -13.33
C ARG A 44 -12.13 10.19 -14.45
N ASP A 45 -13.04 10.16 -15.41
CA ASP A 45 -12.85 9.39 -16.63
C ASP A 45 -11.89 10.13 -17.56
N LEU A 46 -10.98 9.37 -18.18
CA LEU A 46 -10.04 9.85 -19.16
C LEU A 46 -10.31 9.15 -20.49
N LYS A 47 -10.18 9.91 -21.58
CA LYS A 47 -10.13 9.32 -22.91
C LYS A 47 -8.89 8.45 -23.02
N GLY A 48 -9.02 7.33 -23.69
CA GLY A 48 -7.93 6.37 -23.78
C GLY A 48 -8.14 5.35 -24.88
N TRP A 49 -7.28 4.33 -24.83
CA TRP A 49 -7.28 3.21 -25.74
C TRP A 49 -6.99 1.93 -24.98
N LYS A 50 -7.86 0.94 -25.12
CA LYS A 50 -7.76 -0.36 -24.47
C LYS A 50 -7.84 -1.48 -25.51
N SER A 51 -6.72 -2.16 -25.73
CA SER A 51 -6.57 -3.30 -26.65
C SER A 51 -7.41 -3.19 -27.94
N GLY A 52 -7.14 -2.18 -28.76
CA GLY A 52 -7.83 -1.98 -30.03
C GLY A 52 -9.00 -1.01 -30.00
N LYS A 53 -9.54 -0.65 -28.84
CA LYS A 53 -10.77 0.15 -28.72
C LYS A 53 -10.52 1.49 -28.02
N SER A 54 -11.03 2.57 -28.61
CA SER A 54 -11.14 3.85 -27.91
C SER A 54 -12.11 3.73 -26.74
N ILE A 55 -11.74 4.30 -25.60
CA ILE A 55 -12.52 4.24 -24.36
C ILE A 55 -12.54 5.61 -23.68
N THR A 56 -13.52 5.79 -22.79
CA THR A 56 -13.54 6.87 -21.78
C THR A 56 -13.84 6.19 -20.45
N ASP A 57 -12.83 6.06 -19.59
CA ASP A 57 -12.92 5.29 -18.36
C ASP A 57 -11.89 5.79 -17.34
N LYS A 58 -11.96 5.33 -16.10
CA LYS A 58 -10.95 5.61 -15.08
C LYS A 58 -9.67 4.84 -15.35
N VAL A 59 -8.54 5.43 -14.97
CA VAL A 59 -7.25 4.74 -14.99
C VAL A 59 -7.30 3.64 -13.92
N PRO A 60 -7.15 2.36 -14.29
CA PRO A 60 -7.11 1.27 -13.33
C PRO A 60 -5.76 1.26 -12.59
N TRP A 61 -5.72 0.63 -11.43
CA TRP A 61 -4.48 0.44 -10.69
C TRP A 61 -3.59 -0.55 -11.42
N LEU A 62 -2.29 -0.25 -11.56
CA LEU A 62 -1.36 -1.17 -12.21
C LEU A 62 -1.32 -2.52 -11.48
N GLU A 63 -1.37 -2.52 -10.14
CA GLU A 63 -1.36 -3.76 -9.37
C GLU A 63 -2.58 -4.65 -9.67
N ALA A 64 -3.76 -4.05 -9.86
CA ALA A 64 -4.94 -4.78 -10.26
C ALA A 64 -4.76 -5.43 -11.63
N LEU A 65 -4.17 -4.73 -12.60
CA LEU A 65 -3.90 -5.28 -13.92
C LEU A 65 -2.84 -6.39 -13.91
N VAL A 66 -1.76 -6.22 -13.14
CA VAL A 66 -0.71 -7.25 -12.98
C VAL A 66 -1.31 -8.52 -12.37
N ASN A 67 -2.14 -8.38 -11.33
CA ASN A 67 -2.80 -9.52 -10.70
C ASN A 67 -3.83 -10.19 -11.61
N GLN A 68 -4.60 -9.39 -12.36
CA GLN A 68 -5.63 -9.89 -13.27
C GLN A 68 -5.04 -10.68 -14.44
N HIS A 69 -3.99 -10.15 -15.08
CA HIS A 69 -3.46 -10.71 -16.33
C HIS A 69 -2.26 -11.62 -16.13
N ARG A 70 -1.62 -11.58 -14.95
CA ARG A 70 -0.38 -12.31 -14.63
C ARG A 70 0.64 -12.26 -15.78
N PRO A 71 0.97 -11.07 -16.30
CA PRO A 71 1.83 -10.96 -17.47
C PRO A 71 3.25 -11.45 -17.14
N SER A 72 3.98 -11.95 -18.15
CA SER A 72 5.43 -12.20 -18.05
C SER A 72 6.27 -10.94 -18.30
N ILE A 73 5.69 -9.95 -18.97
CA ILE A 73 6.31 -8.66 -19.31
C ILE A 73 5.34 -7.51 -19.04
N VAL A 74 5.80 -6.51 -18.28
CA VAL A 74 5.11 -5.22 -18.15
C VAL A 74 5.92 -4.15 -18.88
N ILE A 75 5.26 -3.44 -19.80
CA ILE A 75 5.82 -2.28 -20.51
C ILE A 75 5.09 -1.05 -20.01
N ILE A 76 5.84 -0.08 -19.49
CA ILE A 76 5.35 1.24 -19.05
C ILE A 76 5.84 2.28 -20.05
N THR A 77 4.95 3.11 -20.60
CA THR A 77 5.31 4.28 -21.40
C THR A 77 4.67 5.53 -20.79
N LEU A 78 5.41 6.18 -19.90
CA LEU A 78 4.97 7.34 -19.11
C LEU A 78 6.12 8.36 -19.00
N GLY A 79 5.77 9.57 -18.58
CA GLY A 79 6.73 10.60 -18.20
C GLY A 79 6.46 11.97 -18.81
N THR A 80 5.85 12.03 -19.99
CA THR A 80 5.53 13.31 -20.64
C THR A 80 4.59 14.14 -19.76
N ASN A 81 3.54 13.53 -19.21
CA ASN A 81 2.63 14.24 -18.32
C ASN A 81 3.26 14.54 -16.96
N ASP A 82 4.10 13.65 -16.42
CA ASP A 82 4.81 13.89 -15.16
C ASP A 82 5.73 15.12 -15.28
N ILE A 83 6.44 15.27 -16.40
CA ILE A 83 7.26 16.45 -16.70
C ILE A 83 6.39 17.72 -16.75
N SER A 84 5.19 17.62 -17.33
CA SER A 84 4.29 18.76 -17.50
C SER A 84 3.58 19.22 -16.21
N THR A 85 3.69 18.45 -15.11
CA THR A 85 3.00 18.81 -13.87
C THR A 85 3.58 20.11 -13.30
N THR A 86 2.70 21.11 -13.13
CA THR A 86 3.05 22.46 -12.66
C THR A 86 3.40 22.53 -11.17
N GLU A 87 3.74 21.42 -10.52
CA GLU A 87 4.01 21.37 -9.06
C GLU A 87 5.33 22.08 -8.66
N GLY A 88 5.99 22.80 -9.58
CA GLY A 88 7.16 23.64 -9.32
C GLY A 88 8.42 22.86 -8.89
N ASN A 89 8.29 21.54 -8.68
CA ASN A 89 9.36 20.66 -8.30
C ASN A 89 9.11 19.28 -8.91
N LEU A 90 9.65 19.07 -10.12
CA LEU A 90 9.66 17.79 -10.82
C LEU A 90 10.07 16.63 -9.89
N GLY A 91 11.02 16.87 -8.99
CA GLY A 91 11.44 15.91 -7.96
C GLY A 91 10.24 15.42 -7.15
N LYS A 92 9.50 16.33 -6.51
CA LYS A 92 8.30 15.99 -5.72
C LYS A 92 7.20 15.32 -6.52
N ALA A 93 7.03 15.70 -7.79
CA ALA A 93 6.01 15.12 -8.66
C ALA A 93 6.25 13.64 -8.94
N ILE A 94 7.50 13.18 -8.90
CA ILE A 94 7.86 11.78 -9.16
C ILE A 94 8.51 11.06 -7.99
N GLU A 95 8.81 11.76 -6.89
CA GLU A 95 9.49 11.20 -5.71
C GLU A 95 8.70 10.02 -5.13
N GLY A 96 9.33 8.84 -5.15
CA GLY A 96 8.74 7.59 -4.68
C GLY A 96 7.75 6.95 -5.66
N ARG A 97 7.04 7.73 -6.49
CA ARG A 97 6.00 7.22 -7.40
C ARG A 97 6.58 6.32 -8.49
N VAL A 98 7.69 6.72 -9.12
CA VAL A 98 8.37 5.90 -10.14
C VAL A 98 8.86 4.59 -9.51
N ALA A 99 9.53 4.68 -8.35
CA ALA A 99 10.03 3.51 -7.63
C ALA A 99 8.90 2.53 -7.27
N SER A 100 7.77 3.03 -6.76
CA SER A 100 6.60 2.21 -6.42
C SER A 100 5.98 1.55 -7.65
N LEU A 101 5.81 2.29 -8.75
CA LEU A 101 5.19 1.75 -9.95
C LEU A 101 6.09 0.69 -10.61
N ALA A 102 7.41 0.94 -10.64
CA ALA A 102 8.40 -0.02 -11.11
C ALA A 102 8.41 -1.31 -10.25
N ALA A 103 8.27 -1.18 -8.93
CA ALA A 103 8.18 -2.34 -8.03
C ALA A 103 6.93 -3.19 -8.27
N VAL A 104 5.77 -2.57 -8.57
CA VAL A 104 4.57 -3.31 -8.96
C VAL A 104 4.77 -4.04 -10.29
N ALA A 105 5.36 -3.37 -11.28
CA ALA A 105 5.61 -3.95 -12.60
C ALA A 105 6.61 -5.11 -12.56
N ALA A 106 7.66 -5.03 -11.75
CA ALA A 106 8.68 -6.06 -11.61
C ALA A 106 8.14 -7.40 -11.09
N LYS A 107 6.99 -7.42 -10.40
CA LYS A 107 6.32 -8.65 -9.97
C LYS A 107 5.90 -9.57 -11.12
N ALA A 108 5.81 -9.03 -12.34
CA ALA A 108 5.47 -9.78 -13.56
C ALA A 108 6.64 -10.63 -14.10
N GLY A 109 7.86 -10.46 -13.60
CA GLY A 109 9.07 -11.06 -14.17
C GLY A 109 9.91 -10.00 -14.89
N GLN A 110 9.55 -9.65 -16.13
CA GLN A 110 10.25 -8.59 -16.86
C GLN A 110 9.51 -7.25 -16.82
N CYS A 111 10.26 -6.17 -16.65
CA CYS A 111 9.73 -4.81 -16.74
C CYS A 111 10.56 -3.94 -17.69
N TYR A 112 9.90 -3.24 -18.61
CA TYR A 112 10.47 -2.21 -19.47
C TYR A 112 9.81 -0.87 -19.18
N TRP A 113 10.62 0.16 -18.91
CA TRP A 113 10.16 1.54 -18.78
C TRP A 113 10.64 2.35 -19.98
N VAL A 114 9.73 2.60 -20.91
CA VAL A 114 9.96 3.50 -22.06
C VAL A 114 9.75 4.92 -21.56
N GLY A 115 10.84 5.68 -21.44
CA GLY A 115 10.79 7.06 -20.99
C GLY A 115 10.09 8.00 -22.00
N PRO A 116 9.96 9.29 -21.66
CA PRO A 116 9.41 10.28 -22.58
C PRO A 116 10.30 10.45 -23.83
N PRO A 117 9.72 10.57 -25.03
CA PRO A 117 10.47 10.74 -26.28
C PRO A 117 11.09 12.14 -26.38
N SER A 118 11.86 12.39 -27.44
CA SER A 118 12.34 13.74 -27.77
C SER A 118 11.15 14.66 -28.06
N MET A 119 11.13 15.84 -27.44
CA MET A 119 10.07 16.85 -27.57
C MET A 119 10.70 18.22 -27.83
N THR A 120 10.01 19.08 -28.59
CA THR A 120 10.50 20.44 -28.92
C THR A 120 9.66 21.55 -28.29
N ARG A 121 8.74 21.18 -27.38
CA ARG A 121 8.04 22.14 -26.52
C ARG A 121 8.99 22.59 -25.39
N PRO A 122 9.36 23.88 -25.30
CA PRO A 122 10.45 24.33 -24.41
C PRO A 122 10.29 23.92 -22.94
N ASP A 123 9.08 24.08 -22.38
CA ASP A 123 8.75 23.74 -20.99
C ASP A 123 9.01 22.27 -20.62
N LEU A 124 8.88 21.37 -21.59
CA LEU A 124 9.16 19.94 -21.40
C LEU A 124 10.62 19.60 -21.72
N ALA A 125 11.17 20.21 -22.77
CA ALA A 125 12.52 19.92 -23.23
C ALA A 125 13.57 20.24 -22.16
N GLU A 126 13.42 21.36 -21.45
CA GLU A 126 14.31 21.78 -20.36
C GLU A 126 14.34 20.77 -19.19
N ASN A 127 13.21 20.12 -18.92
CA ASN A 127 13.06 19.18 -17.82
C ASN A 127 13.32 17.72 -18.23
N LEU A 128 13.51 17.45 -19.52
CA LEU A 128 13.58 16.09 -20.04
C LEU A 128 14.80 15.32 -19.53
N GLN A 129 15.98 15.92 -19.55
CA GLN A 129 17.19 15.28 -19.02
C GLN A 129 17.06 15.02 -17.52
N LYS A 130 16.62 16.04 -16.77
CA LYS A 130 16.38 15.93 -15.33
C LYS A 130 15.40 14.81 -14.99
N TYR A 131 14.35 14.61 -15.80
CA TYR A 131 13.43 13.49 -15.64
C TYR A 131 14.13 12.14 -15.82
N TYR A 132 14.98 11.99 -16.84
CA TYR A 132 15.73 10.75 -17.06
C TYR A 132 16.71 10.44 -15.92
N ASP A 133 17.37 11.45 -15.36
CA ASP A 133 18.27 11.27 -14.22
C ASP A 133 17.49 10.75 -13.00
N LEU A 134 16.32 11.35 -12.72
CA LEU A 134 15.43 10.90 -11.64
C LEU A 134 14.83 9.51 -11.92
N LEU A 135 14.48 9.23 -13.17
CA LEU A 135 13.95 7.93 -13.60
C LEU A 135 15.00 6.83 -13.36
N ALA A 136 16.25 7.05 -13.75
CA ALA A 136 17.37 6.14 -13.53
C ALA A 136 17.61 5.89 -12.03
N ALA A 137 17.63 6.97 -11.23
CA ALA A 137 17.83 6.88 -9.79
C ALA A 137 16.72 6.09 -9.08
N GLN A 138 15.45 6.25 -9.49
CA GLN A 138 14.32 5.64 -8.79
C GLN A 138 13.98 4.21 -9.22
N ILE A 139 14.23 3.85 -10.47
CA ILE A 139 13.92 2.50 -10.94
C ILE A 139 14.81 1.46 -10.25
N GLY A 140 16.08 1.78 -10.00
CA GLY A 140 16.99 0.95 -9.20
C GLY A 140 17.03 -0.51 -9.67
N GLY A 141 17.17 -0.74 -10.97
CA GLY A 141 17.27 -2.07 -11.59
C GLY A 141 15.96 -2.86 -11.73
N LYS A 142 14.85 -2.41 -11.14
CA LYS A 142 13.56 -3.13 -11.19
C LYS A 142 12.94 -3.20 -12.58
N CYS A 143 13.25 -2.20 -13.40
CA CYS A 143 12.82 -2.11 -14.79
C CYS A 143 14.01 -1.73 -15.66
N THR A 144 13.93 -2.11 -16.93
CA THR A 144 14.90 -1.69 -17.94
C THR A 144 14.43 -0.42 -18.60
N ILE A 145 15.23 0.64 -18.46
CA ILE A 145 14.91 1.93 -19.06
C ILE A 145 15.24 1.87 -20.55
N LEU A 146 14.25 2.17 -21.38
CA LEU A 146 14.43 2.42 -22.80
C LEU A 146 14.36 3.93 -23.01
N ASN A 147 15.51 4.54 -23.34
CA ASN A 147 15.61 5.97 -23.62
C ASN A 147 14.92 6.30 -24.93
N ALA A 148 13.65 6.73 -24.87
CA ALA A 148 12.85 6.98 -26.06
C ALA A 148 13.38 8.12 -26.92
N ARG A 149 14.30 8.96 -26.41
CA ARG A 149 14.99 9.98 -27.21
C ARG A 149 15.83 9.38 -28.34
N GLU A 150 16.39 8.20 -28.13
CA GLU A 150 17.17 7.45 -29.13
C GLU A 150 16.28 6.65 -30.08
N LEU A 151 15.02 6.43 -29.68
CA LEU A 151 14.06 5.59 -30.39
C LEU A 151 13.07 6.42 -31.21
N SER A 152 13.12 7.75 -31.12
CA SER A 152 12.15 8.66 -31.75
C SER A 152 12.85 9.77 -32.52
N ASP A 153 12.19 10.29 -33.56
CA ASP A 153 12.71 11.36 -34.43
C ASP A 153 11.94 12.67 -34.18
N PRO A 154 12.54 13.68 -33.51
CA PRO A 154 11.85 14.92 -33.18
C PRO A 154 11.36 15.72 -34.40
N THR A 155 11.87 15.44 -35.61
CA THR A 155 11.36 16.07 -36.85
C THR A 155 9.98 15.54 -37.25
N LYS A 156 9.57 14.39 -36.70
CA LYS A 156 8.28 13.74 -36.96
C LYS A 156 7.24 14.02 -35.88
N LEU A 157 7.45 15.05 -35.06
CA LEU A 157 6.47 15.59 -34.13
C LEU A 157 5.31 16.25 -34.88
N ASN A 158 4.12 16.21 -34.29
CA ASN A 158 2.97 16.93 -34.79
C ASN A 158 3.06 18.44 -34.43
N LYS A 159 2.07 19.22 -34.84
CA LYS A 159 2.01 20.68 -34.59
C LYS A 159 2.12 21.07 -33.11
N LYS A 160 1.76 20.18 -32.18
CA LYS A 160 1.84 20.43 -30.72
C LYS A 160 3.25 20.20 -30.14
N LYS A 161 4.22 19.72 -30.93
CA LYS A 161 5.63 19.53 -30.53
C LYS A 161 5.85 18.54 -29.37
N VAL A 162 4.85 17.70 -29.08
CA VAL A 162 4.86 16.70 -27.99
C VAL A 162 4.51 15.33 -28.53
N HIS A 163 3.38 15.20 -29.24
CA HIS A 163 2.98 13.94 -29.85
C HIS A 163 3.58 13.79 -31.24
N PHE A 164 3.80 12.54 -31.66
CA PHE A 164 4.32 12.22 -32.98
C PHE A 164 3.20 12.14 -34.01
N THR A 165 3.54 12.39 -35.27
CA THR A 165 2.70 12.02 -36.41
C THR A 165 2.48 10.51 -36.45
N THR A 166 1.51 10.04 -37.25
CA THR A 166 1.29 8.59 -37.44
C THR A 166 2.56 7.88 -37.90
N ALA A 167 3.30 8.46 -38.86
CA ALA A 167 4.56 7.90 -39.34
C ALA A 167 5.64 7.86 -38.24
N GLY A 168 5.83 8.98 -37.51
CA GLY A 168 6.80 9.04 -36.42
C GLY A 168 6.49 8.10 -35.26
N GLY A 169 5.20 7.96 -34.90
CA GLY A 169 4.76 7.03 -33.86
C GLY A 169 5.00 5.57 -34.24
N LYS A 170 4.77 5.21 -35.51
CA LYS A 170 5.05 3.85 -36.02
C LYS A 170 6.54 3.51 -35.99
N GLU A 171 7.39 4.42 -36.45
CA GLU A 171 8.84 4.22 -36.40
C GLU A 171 9.34 4.06 -34.96
N TRP A 172 8.84 4.91 -34.04
CA TRP A 172 9.17 4.78 -32.62
C TRP A 172 8.74 3.42 -32.07
N ALA A 173 7.54 2.95 -32.40
CA ALA A 173 7.06 1.64 -31.97
C ALA A 173 7.92 0.49 -32.50
N GLN A 174 8.36 0.55 -33.76
CA GLN A 174 9.26 -0.45 -34.35
C GLN A 174 10.60 -0.52 -33.63
N LYS A 175 11.24 0.64 -33.39
CA LYS A 175 12.51 0.73 -32.66
C LYS A 175 12.37 0.22 -31.22
N THR A 176 11.29 0.57 -30.53
CA THR A 176 11.00 0.05 -29.18
C THR A 176 10.80 -1.46 -29.18
N ALA A 177 9.99 -2.00 -30.10
CA ALA A 177 9.74 -3.44 -30.21
C ALA A 177 11.04 -4.22 -30.48
N ALA A 178 11.90 -3.68 -31.35
CA ALA A 178 13.21 -4.27 -31.62
C ALA A 178 14.07 -4.35 -30.36
N ARG A 179 14.13 -3.28 -29.55
CA ARG A 179 14.88 -3.26 -28.28
C ARG A 179 14.33 -4.22 -27.23
N ILE A 180 13.01 -4.40 -27.18
CA ILE A 180 12.39 -5.37 -26.27
C ILE A 180 12.71 -6.81 -26.70
N ARG A 181 12.70 -7.09 -28.01
CA ARG A 181 12.99 -8.43 -28.57
C ARG A 181 14.46 -8.81 -28.55
N SER A 182 15.36 -7.83 -28.74
CA SER A 182 16.80 -8.09 -28.84
C SER A 182 17.45 -8.46 -27.52
N ARG A 183 16.73 -8.32 -26.40
CA ARG A 183 17.29 -8.58 -25.09
C ARG A 183 17.14 -10.06 -24.77
N PRO A 184 18.22 -10.75 -24.35
CA PRO A 184 18.14 -12.14 -23.94
C PRO A 184 17.04 -12.24 -22.90
N GLN A 185 16.02 -13.07 -23.17
CA GLN A 185 15.16 -13.47 -22.09
C GLN A 185 16.07 -14.16 -21.06
N PRO A 186 15.94 -13.86 -19.75
CA PRO A 186 16.59 -14.67 -18.74
C PRO A 186 16.22 -16.10 -19.10
N VAL A 187 17.23 -16.88 -19.48
CA VAL A 187 17.03 -18.28 -19.83
C VAL A 187 16.38 -18.84 -18.57
N ALA A 188 15.11 -19.22 -18.66
CA ALA A 188 14.39 -19.76 -17.52
C ALA A 188 15.30 -20.88 -17.02
N SER A 189 15.92 -20.71 -15.85
CA SER A 189 16.92 -21.64 -15.35
C SER A 189 16.30 -23.01 -15.45
N SER A 190 16.71 -23.77 -16.45
CA SER A 190 16.25 -25.11 -16.68
C SER A 190 16.75 -25.84 -15.45
N VAL A 191 15.83 -26.14 -14.55
CA VAL A 191 16.08 -27.06 -13.45
C VAL A 191 16.51 -28.35 -14.13
N SER A 192 17.83 -28.54 -14.16
CA SER A 192 18.48 -29.73 -14.69
C SER A 192 17.99 -30.89 -13.85
N SER A 193 17.21 -31.78 -14.45
CA SER A 193 16.97 -33.12 -13.90
C SER A 193 18.33 -33.79 -13.78
N GLU A 194 18.88 -33.87 -12.57
CA GLU A 194 20.08 -34.66 -12.29
C GLU A 194 19.85 -36.14 -12.66
N PRO A 195 20.88 -36.83 -13.16
CA PRO A 195 20.78 -38.22 -13.53
C PRO A 195 20.69 -39.10 -12.28
N GLU A 196 19.72 -40.02 -12.32
CA GLU A 196 19.52 -41.12 -11.38
C GLU A 196 20.84 -41.87 -11.14
N ARG A 197 21.35 -41.82 -9.91
CA ARG A 197 22.55 -42.55 -9.49
C ARG A 197 22.10 -43.88 -8.86
N GLU A 198 22.51 -44.99 -9.46
CA GLU A 198 22.34 -46.33 -8.90
C GLU A 198 23.07 -46.43 -7.53
N VAL A 199 22.34 -46.87 -6.51
CA VAL A 199 22.87 -47.19 -5.17
C VAL A 199 22.95 -48.71 -5.04
N PRO A 200 24.11 -49.29 -4.65
CA PRO A 200 24.23 -50.72 -4.40
C PRO A 200 23.92 -51.10 -2.94
N GLY A 201 23.29 -52.26 -2.76
CA GLY A 201 23.45 -53.14 -1.60
C GLY A 201 22.58 -52.83 -0.38
N GLU A 202 21.47 -53.57 -0.29
CA GLU A 202 20.57 -53.66 0.86
C GLU A 202 21.30 -54.18 2.12
N GLU A 203 21.09 -53.49 3.24
CA GLU A 203 21.05 -54.13 4.55
C GLU A 203 19.64 -53.97 5.13
N GLU A 204 19.11 -55.11 5.56
CA GLU A 204 17.76 -55.39 6.00
C GLU A 204 17.41 -54.57 7.26
N VAL A 205 16.58 -53.54 7.11
CA VAL A 205 15.94 -52.85 8.24
C VAL A 205 14.43 -52.96 8.06
N ALA A 206 13.80 -53.47 9.14
CA ALA A 206 12.42 -53.90 9.26
C ALA A 206 11.37 -53.05 8.52
N GLU A 207 10.39 -53.76 7.97
CA GLU A 207 9.16 -53.25 7.34
C GLU A 207 8.57 -52.06 8.13
N ILE A 208 8.73 -50.86 7.57
CA ILE A 208 7.86 -49.74 7.89
C ILE A 208 6.64 -49.89 7.01
N GLU A 209 5.53 -50.24 7.66
CA GLU A 209 4.17 -50.24 7.11
C GLU A 209 3.98 -49.01 6.21
N ILE A 210 3.71 -49.27 4.92
CA ILE A 210 3.40 -48.23 3.94
C ILE A 210 2.14 -47.51 4.43
N ILE A 211 2.32 -46.34 5.06
CA ILE A 211 1.24 -45.42 5.41
C ILE A 211 0.72 -44.79 4.12
N SER A 212 -0.18 -45.56 3.52
CA SER A 212 -1.13 -45.28 2.46
C SER A 212 -1.64 -43.84 2.47
N SER A 213 -1.53 -43.20 1.29
CA SER A 213 -2.35 -42.17 0.59
C SER A 213 -3.01 -41.01 1.36
N THR A 214 -3.27 -41.18 2.65
CA THR A 214 -3.75 -40.19 3.61
C THR A 214 -2.67 -39.17 3.95
N TYR A 215 -1.38 -39.56 3.94
CA TYR A 215 -0.26 -38.70 4.31
C TYR A 215 0.05 -37.65 3.24
N THR A 216 -0.02 -38.00 1.96
CA THR A 216 0.12 -37.04 0.85
C THR A 216 -1.04 -36.04 0.79
N LYS A 217 -2.24 -36.44 1.24
CA LYS A 217 -3.38 -35.53 1.38
C LYS A 217 -3.23 -34.60 2.59
N GLN A 218 -2.77 -35.12 3.73
CA GLN A 218 -2.42 -34.33 4.91
C GLN A 218 -1.30 -33.33 4.61
N LEU A 219 -0.27 -33.71 3.86
CA LEU A 219 0.78 -32.79 3.43
C LEU A 219 0.22 -31.68 2.55
N SER A 220 -0.72 -31.96 1.62
CA SER A 220 -1.36 -30.91 0.81
C SER A 220 -2.24 -29.97 1.62
N ASP A 221 -2.90 -30.48 2.68
CA ASP A 221 -3.81 -29.71 3.52
C ASP A 221 -3.05 -28.92 4.60
N ILE A 222 -1.92 -29.46 5.07
CA ILE A 222 -0.89 -28.77 5.87
C ILE A 222 -0.24 -27.67 5.03
N ASP A 223 0.11 -27.93 3.76
CA ASP A 223 0.65 -26.92 2.83
C ASP A 223 -0.36 -25.79 2.57
N LYS A 224 -1.64 -26.12 2.35
CA LYS A 224 -2.71 -25.13 2.20
C LYS A 224 -2.97 -24.36 3.49
N ALA A 225 -2.89 -25.02 4.64
CA ALA A 225 -3.01 -24.36 5.93
C ALA A 225 -1.84 -23.40 6.13
N TRP A 226 -0.58 -23.84 5.99
CA TRP A 226 0.63 -23.03 6.17
C TRP A 226 0.74 -21.85 5.19
N ARG A 227 0.38 -22.04 3.91
CA ARG A 227 0.28 -20.92 2.93
C ARG A 227 -0.77 -19.88 3.32
N LYS A 228 -1.75 -20.25 4.15
CA LYS A 228 -2.76 -19.35 4.70
C LYS A 228 -2.31 -18.61 5.95
N ILE A 229 -1.32 -19.12 6.70
CA ILE A 229 -0.95 -18.60 8.03
C ILE A 229 0.44 -17.98 8.15
N SER A 230 1.38 -18.08 7.20
CA SER A 230 2.76 -17.65 7.50
C SER A 230 3.52 -16.86 6.41
N PRO A 231 4.03 -15.63 6.73
CA PRO A 231 4.97 -14.87 5.92
C PRO A 231 6.46 -15.25 6.15
N ILE A 232 6.74 -16.50 6.56
CA ILE A 232 8.03 -16.95 7.12
C ILE A 232 8.84 -17.81 6.12
N ILE A 233 8.36 -17.98 4.90
CA ILE A 233 9.10 -18.67 3.84
C ILE A 233 9.95 -17.66 3.08
N LEU A 234 11.28 -17.81 3.16
CA LEU A 234 12.23 -16.95 2.44
C LEU A 234 12.35 -17.39 0.96
N ASP A 235 12.33 -18.70 0.74
CA ASP A 235 12.27 -19.41 -0.55
C ASP A 235 11.66 -20.82 -0.33
N LYS A 236 11.25 -21.52 -1.40
CA LYS A 236 10.52 -22.80 -1.41
C LYS A 236 11.04 -23.88 -0.45
N ASP A 237 12.34 -23.85 -0.11
CA ASP A 237 12.99 -24.91 0.67
C ASP A 237 13.60 -24.41 1.99
N VAL A 238 13.34 -23.15 2.40
CA VAL A 238 13.94 -22.54 3.60
C VAL A 238 12.87 -21.95 4.52
N VAL A 239 12.87 -22.42 5.77
CA VAL A 239 11.89 -22.09 6.81
C VAL A 239 12.61 -21.52 8.03
N TYR A 240 12.10 -20.44 8.61
CA TYR A 240 12.61 -19.95 9.89
C TYR A 240 12.25 -20.93 11.01
N ASP A 241 13.27 -21.45 11.68
CA ASP A 241 13.12 -22.27 12.88
C ASP A 241 13.20 -21.36 14.12
N PRO A 242 12.08 -21.16 14.85
CA PRO A 242 12.04 -20.28 16.01
C PRO A 242 12.82 -20.83 17.21
N SER A 243 13.20 -22.11 17.22
CA SER A 243 14.00 -22.69 18.31
C SER A 243 15.49 -22.37 18.18
N SER A 244 16.03 -22.34 16.96
CA SER A 244 17.41 -21.92 16.68
C SER A 244 17.54 -20.43 16.34
N GLY A 245 16.45 -19.76 15.98
CA GLY A 245 16.46 -18.37 15.55
C GLY A 245 17.07 -18.16 14.15
N ALA A 246 17.16 -19.22 13.34
CA ALA A 246 17.78 -19.21 12.03
C ALA A 246 16.82 -19.65 10.92
N PHE A 247 17.10 -19.24 9.69
CA PHE A 247 16.47 -19.81 8.50
C PHE A 247 17.17 -21.11 8.15
N LEU A 248 16.46 -22.23 8.28
CA LEU A 248 16.98 -23.58 8.02
C LEU A 248 16.30 -24.18 6.79
N HIS A 249 17.02 -25.06 6.08
CA HIS A 249 16.39 -25.82 5.02
C HIS A 249 15.35 -26.78 5.60
N TYR A 250 14.25 -26.99 4.86
CA TYR A 250 13.15 -27.87 5.25
C TYR A 250 13.64 -29.27 5.66
N GLU A 251 14.63 -29.79 4.94
CA GLU A 251 15.27 -31.09 5.21
C GLU A 251 16.01 -31.14 6.55
N THR A 252 16.61 -30.02 7.00
CA THR A 252 17.32 -29.94 8.28
C THR A 252 16.36 -30.08 9.46
N ILE A 253 15.17 -29.49 9.37
CA ILE A 253 14.16 -29.50 10.45
C ILE A 253 13.47 -30.86 10.55
N TYR A 254 13.20 -31.51 9.41
CA TYR A 254 12.34 -32.70 9.37
C TYR A 254 13.08 -34.03 9.17
N LEU A 255 14.27 -34.04 8.58
CA LEU A 255 15.02 -35.28 8.32
C LEU A 255 16.12 -35.55 9.35
N ASN A 256 16.26 -34.72 10.40
CA ASN A 256 17.30 -34.84 11.42
C ASN A 256 18.72 -34.96 10.85
N LYS A 257 18.97 -34.38 9.68
CA LYS A 257 20.28 -34.42 9.03
C LYS A 257 21.17 -33.34 9.67
N PRO A 258 22.28 -33.70 10.36
CA PRO A 258 23.14 -32.71 10.98
C PRO A 258 23.79 -31.82 9.91
N LEU A 259 23.78 -30.51 10.13
CA LEU A 259 24.40 -29.52 9.26
C LEU A 259 25.91 -29.79 9.14
N SER A 260 26.42 -29.82 7.91
CA SER A 260 27.87 -29.75 7.69
C SER A 260 28.33 -28.33 8.05
N LYS A 261 29.54 -28.20 8.63
CA LYS A 261 30.08 -26.91 9.14
C LYS A 261 30.26 -25.82 8.06
N GLU A 262 30.00 -26.12 6.80
CA GLU A 262 30.31 -25.27 5.65
C GLU A 262 29.07 -24.58 5.03
N GLU A 263 27.85 -24.88 5.50
CA GLU A 263 26.59 -24.42 4.86
C GLU A 263 25.88 -23.23 5.54
N THR A 264 26.45 -22.63 6.57
CA THR A 264 25.88 -21.41 7.17
C THR A 264 26.34 -20.14 6.46
N THR A 265 25.78 -19.84 5.29
CA THR A 265 25.90 -18.50 4.71
C THR A 265 24.95 -17.53 5.42
N PHE A 266 25.53 -16.64 6.23
CA PHE A 266 24.82 -15.54 6.88
C PHE A 266 24.37 -14.53 5.81
N VAL A 267 23.06 -14.47 5.53
CA VAL A 267 22.50 -13.44 4.66
C VAL A 267 22.30 -12.18 5.50
N GLU A 268 22.99 -11.09 5.15
CA GLU A 268 22.78 -9.80 5.82
C GLU A 268 21.31 -9.38 5.72
N PRO A 269 20.69 -8.88 6.81
CA PRO A 269 19.31 -8.44 6.77
C PRO A 269 19.16 -7.25 5.83
N ILE A 270 18.35 -7.42 4.78
CA ILE A 270 17.94 -6.31 3.91
C ILE A 270 17.31 -5.23 4.79
N ALA A 271 17.91 -4.05 4.81
CA ALA A 271 17.46 -2.91 5.60
C ALA A 271 16.04 -2.49 5.19
N TYR A 272 15.05 -2.84 6.01
CA TYR A 272 13.68 -2.33 5.90
C TYR A 272 13.66 -0.85 6.28
N LYS A 273 13.36 0.03 5.31
CA LYS A 273 13.15 1.46 5.58
C LYS A 273 11.82 1.63 6.32
N ALA A 274 11.89 1.80 7.64
CA ALA A 274 10.75 1.98 8.51
C ALA A 274 9.90 3.19 8.05
N VAL A 275 8.61 2.97 7.81
CA VAL A 275 7.68 4.05 7.42
C VAL A 275 7.49 5.05 8.58
N TYR A 276 7.77 4.63 9.81
CA TYR A 276 8.14 5.52 10.93
C TYR A 276 9.21 4.85 11.78
N GLY A 277 10.29 5.56 12.08
CA GLY A 277 11.32 5.10 13.00
C GLY A 277 10.80 4.90 14.43
N LYS A 278 11.72 4.58 15.34
CA LYS A 278 11.50 4.60 16.78
C LYS A 278 10.82 5.91 17.18
N SER A 279 9.76 5.82 17.98
CA SER A 279 9.10 6.99 18.58
C SER A 279 9.40 7.03 20.07
N ASP A 280 9.47 8.23 20.63
CA ASP A 280 9.63 8.44 22.08
C ASP A 280 8.48 7.81 22.90
N PHE A 281 7.35 7.49 22.25
CA PHE A 281 6.18 6.89 22.89
C PHE A 281 6.11 5.36 22.76
N ASP A 282 7.08 4.71 22.11
CA ASP A 282 7.03 3.26 21.86
C ASP A 282 6.95 2.45 23.17
N GLN A 283 7.63 2.89 24.23
CA GLN A 283 7.55 2.25 25.55
C GLN A 283 6.17 2.40 26.19
N LEU A 284 5.50 3.54 25.99
CA LEU A 284 4.14 3.76 26.47
C LEU A 284 3.16 2.84 25.73
N PHE A 285 3.28 2.73 24.41
CA PHE A 285 2.44 1.83 23.62
C PHE A 285 2.61 0.36 24.04
N LYS A 286 3.85 -0.06 24.32
CA LYS A 286 4.14 -1.41 24.85
C LYS A 286 3.51 -1.63 26.23
N LYS A 287 3.78 -0.73 27.18
CA LYS A 287 3.27 -0.79 28.56
C LYS A 287 1.75 -0.91 28.59
N TYR A 288 1.05 0.07 28.02
CA TYR A 288 -0.42 0.12 28.11
C TYR A 288 -1.12 -0.83 27.14
N GLY A 289 -0.48 -1.15 26.02
CA GLY A 289 -0.96 -2.21 25.15
C GLY A 289 -1.02 -3.55 25.89
N ALA A 290 0.09 -3.96 26.51
CA ALA A 290 0.14 -5.18 27.32
C ALA A 290 -0.87 -5.15 28.48
N GLN A 291 -0.92 -4.05 29.23
CA GLN A 291 -1.82 -3.88 30.38
C GLN A 291 -3.31 -4.07 30.03
N HIS A 292 -3.73 -3.71 28.81
CA HIS A 292 -5.14 -3.78 28.40
C HIS A 292 -5.44 -4.86 27.35
N GLY A 293 -4.46 -5.70 27.02
CA GLY A 293 -4.63 -6.73 25.99
C GLY A 293 -4.87 -6.15 24.58
N ILE A 294 -4.23 -5.01 24.28
CA ILE A 294 -4.28 -4.36 22.96
C ILE A 294 -2.86 -4.29 22.40
N SER A 295 -2.69 -4.61 21.13
CA SER A 295 -1.35 -4.54 20.54
C SER A 295 -0.81 -3.11 20.52
N ALA A 296 0.44 -2.96 20.97
CA ALA A 296 1.19 -1.70 20.88
C ALA A 296 1.23 -1.16 19.44
N GLY A 297 1.34 -2.05 18.44
CA GLY A 297 1.32 -1.69 17.03
C GLY A 297 0.00 -1.06 16.58
N LEU A 298 -1.12 -1.51 17.15
CA LEU A 298 -2.43 -0.93 16.86
C LEU A 298 -2.54 0.47 17.44
N LEU A 299 -2.08 0.65 18.68
CA LEU A 299 -2.07 1.96 19.35
C LEU A 299 -1.17 2.97 18.63
N LYS A 300 0.03 2.56 18.23
CA LYS A 300 0.95 3.38 17.43
C LYS A 300 0.37 3.71 16.06
N GLY A 301 -0.24 2.74 15.38
CA GLY A 301 -0.90 2.93 14.09
C GLY A 301 -2.01 3.96 14.15
N ILE A 302 -2.86 3.90 15.18
CA ILE A 302 -3.91 4.89 15.43
C ILE A 302 -3.30 6.26 15.74
N SER A 303 -2.35 6.34 16.68
CA SER A 303 -1.74 7.62 17.07
C SER A 303 -1.03 8.32 15.90
N SER A 304 -0.33 7.55 15.06
CA SER A 304 0.33 8.02 13.84
C SER A 304 -0.68 8.58 12.84
N TYR A 305 -1.83 7.93 12.67
CA TYR A 305 -2.88 8.43 11.77
C TYR A 305 -3.56 9.68 12.35
N GLU A 306 -3.90 9.64 13.63
CA GLU A 306 -4.71 10.67 14.28
C GLU A 306 -3.92 11.96 14.52
N SER A 307 -2.66 11.88 14.93
CA SER A 307 -1.88 13.05 15.35
C SER A 307 -0.51 13.16 14.69
N GLY A 308 -0.12 12.21 13.83
CA GLY A 308 1.26 12.12 13.37
C GLY A 308 2.26 11.82 14.49
N LEU A 309 1.81 11.18 15.58
CA LEU A 309 2.55 11.01 16.84
C LEU A 309 2.90 12.34 17.52
N HIS A 310 2.06 13.37 17.39
CA HIS A 310 2.29 14.65 18.05
C HIS A 310 1.37 14.81 19.28
N PRO A 311 1.91 14.80 20.52
CA PRO A 311 1.09 14.87 21.73
C PRO A 311 0.41 16.23 21.94
N LEU A 312 0.87 17.28 21.25
CA LEU A 312 0.28 18.63 21.30
C LEU A 312 -0.69 18.92 20.16
N ALA A 313 -1.00 17.91 19.34
CA ALA A 313 -1.94 18.05 18.24
C ALA A 313 -3.33 18.42 18.73
N VAL A 314 -3.88 19.52 18.20
CA VAL A 314 -5.31 19.85 18.32
C VAL A 314 -5.94 19.79 16.94
N GLY A 315 -6.88 18.87 16.80
CA GLY A 315 -7.62 18.65 15.58
C GLY A 315 -8.76 19.66 15.39
N PRO A 316 -9.32 19.72 14.17
CA PRO A 316 -10.33 20.71 13.83
C PRO A 316 -11.63 20.53 14.62
N ALA A 317 -11.90 19.36 15.22
CA ALA A 317 -13.11 19.19 16.02
C ALA A 317 -12.86 19.45 17.52
N GLY A 318 -11.69 19.97 17.90
CA GLY A 318 -11.29 20.13 19.31
C GLY A 318 -10.88 18.82 19.96
N ASP A 319 -10.58 17.83 19.13
CA ASP A 319 -9.88 16.62 19.44
C ASP A 319 -8.42 16.89 19.82
N VAL A 320 -7.91 16.22 20.85
CA VAL A 320 -6.60 16.56 21.46
C VAL A 320 -5.71 15.34 21.62
N GLY A 321 -4.42 15.57 21.39
CA GLY A 321 -3.33 14.69 21.79
C GLY A 321 -3.12 13.51 20.87
N LEU A 322 -2.32 12.55 21.32
CA LEU A 322 -1.91 11.39 20.51
C LEU A 322 -3.09 10.62 19.89
N GLY A 323 -4.17 10.47 20.66
CA GLY A 323 -5.38 9.79 20.21
C GLY A 323 -6.51 10.69 19.72
N GLN A 324 -6.27 12.00 19.53
CA GLN A 324 -7.30 12.95 19.07
C GLN A 324 -8.66 12.75 19.78
N PHE A 325 -8.65 12.74 21.11
CA PHE A 325 -9.87 12.54 21.90
C PHE A 325 -10.73 13.81 21.90
N LEU A 326 -11.99 13.70 21.46
CA LEU A 326 -13.00 14.75 21.69
C LEU A 326 -13.31 14.89 23.19
N PHE A 327 -13.69 16.10 23.62
CA PHE A 327 -14.06 16.39 25.01
C PHE A 327 -15.13 15.43 25.57
N SER A 328 -16.15 15.11 24.76
CA SER A 328 -17.21 14.17 25.17
C SER A 328 -16.69 12.75 25.41
N THR A 329 -15.76 12.28 24.57
CA THR A 329 -15.15 10.96 24.70
C THR A 329 -14.19 10.93 25.89
N ALA A 330 -13.43 12.02 26.07
CA ALA A 330 -12.42 12.12 27.12
C ALA A 330 -12.99 11.98 28.54
N LYS A 331 -14.23 12.44 28.77
CA LYS A 331 -14.92 12.28 30.06
C LYS A 331 -14.99 10.84 30.58
N SER A 332 -14.94 9.85 29.69
CA SER A 332 -14.99 8.44 30.08
C SER A 332 -13.61 7.84 30.40
N TYR A 333 -12.52 8.52 30.03
CA TYR A 333 -11.16 7.97 30.09
C TYR A 333 -10.19 8.82 30.91
N PHE A 334 -10.54 10.07 31.21
CA PHE A 334 -9.76 11.01 31.99
C PHE A 334 -10.59 11.58 33.16
N PRO A 335 -9.94 12.03 34.25
CA PRO A 335 -10.62 12.76 35.31
C PRO A 335 -11.32 14.01 34.78
N ALA A 336 -12.59 14.21 35.14
CA ALA A 336 -13.41 15.27 34.56
C ALA A 336 -12.89 16.70 34.88
N ASN A 337 -12.18 16.86 35.99
CA ASN A 337 -11.53 18.10 36.42
C ASN A 337 -10.18 18.36 35.73
N GLU A 338 -9.66 17.42 34.95
CA GLU A 338 -8.38 17.53 34.26
C GLU A 338 -8.53 17.73 32.74
N ILE A 339 -9.75 17.80 32.22
CA ILE A 339 -10.02 18.00 30.80
C ILE A 339 -10.74 19.33 30.55
N THR A 340 -10.29 20.06 29.53
CA THR A 340 -10.82 21.37 29.16
C THR A 340 -11.52 21.28 27.80
N ASN A 341 -12.73 21.80 27.68
CA ASN A 341 -13.36 21.88 26.37
C ASN A 341 -12.61 22.90 25.50
N CYS A 342 -11.89 22.41 24.49
CA CYS A 342 -11.04 23.22 23.62
C CYS A 342 -11.80 24.30 22.85
N CYS A 343 -13.10 24.09 22.63
CA CYS A 343 -13.91 24.94 21.77
C CYS A 343 -14.93 25.72 22.60
N THR A 344 -15.18 26.96 22.16
CA THR A 344 -16.21 27.79 22.75
C THR A 344 -17.58 27.20 22.40
N LEU A 345 -18.36 26.87 23.43
CA LEU A 345 -19.75 26.49 23.24
C LEU A 345 -20.50 27.72 22.73
N GLU A 346 -20.98 27.68 21.48
CA GLU A 346 -21.94 28.66 20.99
C GLU A 346 -23.24 28.45 21.78
N LYS A 347 -23.67 29.49 22.51
CA LYS A 347 -24.79 29.42 23.48
C LYS A 347 -26.12 28.93 22.89
N ASN A 348 -26.26 28.90 21.56
CA ASN A 348 -27.54 28.71 20.88
C ASN A 348 -27.69 27.41 20.06
N GLU A 349 -26.66 26.53 19.95
CA GLU A 349 -26.74 25.36 19.04
C GLU A 349 -26.71 23.98 19.71
N GLY A 350 -26.54 23.88 21.03
CA GLY A 350 -26.47 22.59 21.75
C GLY A 350 -25.37 21.63 21.23
N ARG A 351 -24.49 22.11 20.34
CA ARG A 351 -23.43 21.35 19.67
C ARG A 351 -22.13 22.13 19.79
N THR A 352 -21.09 21.45 20.23
CA THR A 352 -19.74 22.01 20.30
C THR A 352 -19.24 22.25 18.88
N SER A 353 -19.00 23.50 18.53
CA SER A 353 -18.56 23.94 17.20
C SER A 353 -17.28 24.74 17.36
N CYS A 354 -16.16 24.22 16.85
CA CYS A 354 -14.87 24.92 16.89
C CYS A 354 -14.72 25.95 15.76
N LYS A 355 -15.83 26.51 15.25
CA LYS A 355 -15.83 27.42 14.08
C LYS A 355 -14.98 28.66 14.36
N ASN A 356 -15.12 29.26 15.54
CA ASN A 356 -14.44 30.50 15.91
C ASN A 356 -12.94 30.26 16.14
N GLU A 357 -12.59 29.17 16.80
CA GLU A 357 -11.22 28.70 17.03
C GLU A 357 -10.53 28.44 15.69
N LYS A 358 -11.19 27.75 14.76
CA LYS A 358 -10.69 27.53 13.39
C LYS A 358 -10.42 28.84 12.66
N LYS A 359 -11.35 29.80 12.74
CA LYS A 359 -11.20 31.11 12.08
C LYS A 359 -9.96 31.84 12.63
N LYS A 360 -9.77 31.82 13.95
CA LYS A 360 -8.60 32.40 14.62
C LYS A 360 -7.30 31.69 14.25
N ALA A 361 -7.28 30.37 14.25
CA ALA A 361 -6.12 29.57 13.86
C ALA A 361 -5.71 29.88 12.41
N ARG A 362 -6.66 29.91 11.48
CA ARG A 362 -6.39 30.25 10.06
C ARG A 362 -5.86 31.66 9.89
N ALA A 363 -6.40 32.64 10.61
CA ALA A 363 -5.92 34.02 10.58
C ALA A 363 -4.45 34.15 11.01
N LYS A 364 -3.94 33.20 11.79
CA LYS A 364 -2.54 33.13 12.23
C LYS A 364 -1.66 32.22 11.35
N GLY A 365 -2.13 31.84 10.16
CA GLY A 365 -1.35 31.06 9.20
C GLY A 365 -1.36 29.54 9.40
N ALA A 366 -2.23 29.01 10.27
CA ALA A 366 -2.35 27.56 10.48
C ALA A 366 -2.78 26.82 9.20
N LYS A 367 -1.88 26.01 8.64
CA LYS A 367 -2.14 25.16 7.47
C LYS A 367 -2.87 23.87 7.88
N THR A 368 -4.16 24.01 8.21
CA THR A 368 -5.26 23.04 8.09
C THR A 368 -5.18 21.59 8.61
N THR A 369 -4.07 21.06 9.12
CA THR A 369 -4.05 19.66 9.62
C THR A 369 -3.82 19.54 11.12
N TYR A 370 -2.86 20.27 11.68
CA TYR A 370 -2.65 20.34 13.12
C TYR A 370 -2.20 21.74 13.48
N VAL A 371 -2.86 22.33 14.47
CA VAL A 371 -2.45 23.63 14.99
C VAL A 371 -1.90 23.39 16.38
N GLU A 372 -0.75 23.99 16.69
CA GLU A 372 -0.45 24.31 18.07
C GLU A 372 -1.68 25.04 18.65
N ALA A 373 -1.96 24.87 19.95
CA ALA A 373 -3.22 25.25 20.62
C ALA A 373 -3.65 26.74 20.53
N VAL A 374 -2.99 27.54 19.70
CA VAL A 374 -3.25 28.93 19.40
C VAL A 374 -4.70 29.14 18.94
N GLY A 375 -5.50 29.65 19.87
CA GLY A 375 -6.91 30.00 19.66
C GLY A 375 -7.90 28.99 20.24
N PHE A 376 -7.45 27.83 20.71
CA PHE A 376 -8.25 26.89 21.50
C PHE A 376 -8.12 27.19 23.00
N LYS A 377 -9.11 26.79 23.80
CA LYS A 377 -9.11 26.99 25.26
C LYS A 377 -8.27 25.98 26.02
N CYS A 378 -8.11 24.79 25.46
CA CYS A 378 -7.29 23.75 26.04
C CYS A 378 -5.81 24.04 25.74
N THR A 379 -4.96 23.86 26.74
CA THR A 379 -3.52 24.00 26.68
C THR A 379 -2.88 22.82 27.38
N PRO A 380 -1.58 22.54 27.15
CA PRO A 380 -0.88 21.46 27.85
C PRO A 380 -0.90 21.58 29.39
N GLN A 381 -1.12 22.79 29.91
CA GLN A 381 -1.16 23.06 31.35
C GLN A 381 -2.54 22.82 31.97
N ASN A 382 -3.62 22.84 31.19
CA ASN A 382 -4.99 22.73 31.69
C ASN A 382 -5.79 21.55 31.11
N ASP A 383 -5.15 20.68 30.32
CA ASP A 383 -5.80 19.54 29.70
C ASP A 383 -4.88 18.32 29.65
N VAL A 384 -5.22 17.30 30.43
CA VAL A 384 -4.42 16.08 30.57
C VAL A 384 -4.32 15.27 29.27
N ARG A 385 -5.17 15.53 28.27
CA ARG A 385 -5.06 14.85 26.96
C ARG A 385 -3.75 15.16 26.23
N PHE A 386 -3.06 16.24 26.60
CA PHE A 386 -1.73 16.56 26.09
C PHE A 386 -0.61 15.74 26.74
N ASN A 387 -0.85 15.10 27.88
CA ASN A 387 0.12 14.22 28.52
C ASN A 387 0.23 12.90 27.72
N PRO A 388 1.41 12.55 27.17
CA PRO A 388 1.56 11.37 26.33
C PRO A 388 1.22 10.06 27.05
N GLU A 389 1.64 9.90 28.30
CA GLU A 389 1.40 8.69 29.09
C GLU A 389 -0.10 8.47 29.30
N LYS A 390 -0.80 9.50 29.80
CA LYS A 390 -2.25 9.45 30.03
C LYS A 390 -3.03 9.30 28.73
N ALA A 391 -2.60 9.93 27.64
CA ALA A 391 -3.22 9.79 26.34
C ALA A 391 -3.11 8.34 25.82
N VAL A 392 -1.94 7.71 25.92
CA VAL A 392 -1.74 6.32 25.45
C VAL A 392 -2.51 5.32 26.32
N GLU A 393 -2.53 5.50 27.64
CA GLU A 393 -3.36 4.70 28.55
C GLU A 393 -4.85 4.78 28.18
N ALA A 394 -5.36 6.00 27.98
CA ALA A 394 -6.73 6.23 27.54
C ALA A 394 -7.03 5.59 26.18
N MET A 395 -6.10 5.67 25.21
CA MET A 395 -6.22 4.99 23.91
C MET A 395 -6.36 3.49 24.09
N ALA A 396 -5.53 2.87 24.93
CA ALA A 396 -5.57 1.43 25.19
C ALA A 396 -6.93 1.01 25.78
N ARG A 397 -7.40 1.72 26.81
CA ARG A 397 -8.72 1.48 27.43
C ARG A 397 -9.87 1.68 26.44
N PHE A 398 -9.82 2.73 25.63
CA PHE A 398 -10.85 3.02 24.63
C PHE A 398 -10.90 1.96 23.53
N MET A 399 -9.74 1.51 23.05
CA MET A 399 -9.63 0.43 22.07
C MET A 399 -10.11 -0.90 22.63
N LYS A 400 -9.77 -1.22 23.88
CA LYS A 400 -10.28 -2.42 24.57
C LYS A 400 -11.80 -2.43 24.65
N ALA A 401 -12.42 -1.33 25.09
CA ALA A 401 -13.87 -1.22 25.15
C ALA A 401 -14.55 -1.41 23.78
N LYS A 402 -13.94 -0.88 22.71
CA LYS A 402 -14.44 -1.09 21.34
C LYS A 402 -14.26 -2.53 20.89
N TYR A 403 -13.09 -3.10 21.12
CA TYR A 403 -12.77 -4.46 20.74
C TYR A 403 -13.72 -5.46 21.41
N ASP A 404 -14.03 -5.28 22.69
CA ASP A 404 -15.01 -6.07 23.43
C ASP A 404 -16.43 -5.91 22.89
N ALA A 405 -16.79 -4.73 22.38
CA ALA A 405 -18.11 -4.47 21.82
C ALA A 405 -18.40 -5.18 20.48
N PHE A 406 -17.40 -5.81 19.84
CA PHE A 406 -17.53 -6.48 18.54
C PHE A 406 -17.06 -7.95 18.56
N SER A 407 -17.25 -8.64 19.69
CA SER A 407 -16.95 -10.08 19.82
C SER A 407 -17.71 -10.99 18.84
N ILE A 408 -18.80 -10.49 18.23
CA ILE A 408 -19.60 -11.21 17.22
C ILE A 408 -18.96 -11.25 15.82
N ALA A 409 -17.82 -10.57 15.62
CA ALA A 409 -17.11 -10.61 14.36
C ALA A 409 -16.67 -12.04 14.00
N ALA A 410 -16.69 -12.38 12.72
CA ALA A 410 -16.45 -13.74 12.25
C ALA A 410 -15.01 -14.23 12.51
N THR A 411 -14.03 -13.33 12.48
CA THR A 411 -12.63 -13.61 12.75
C THR A 411 -12.00 -12.53 13.62
N GLU A 412 -10.85 -12.83 14.20
CA GLU A 412 -10.06 -11.84 14.95
C GLU A 412 -9.64 -10.64 14.08
N GLU A 413 -9.27 -10.91 12.82
CA GLU A 413 -8.96 -9.87 11.85
C GLU A 413 -10.17 -8.96 11.59
N ASP A 414 -11.36 -9.53 11.40
CA ASP A 414 -12.59 -8.77 11.20
C ASP A 414 -12.92 -7.92 12.45
N ARG A 415 -12.74 -8.51 13.64
CA ARG A 415 -12.95 -7.82 14.91
C ARG A 415 -12.06 -6.58 15.02
N ILE A 416 -10.78 -6.70 14.69
CA ILE A 416 -9.83 -5.58 14.72
C ILE A 416 -10.23 -4.50 13.71
N LYS A 417 -10.56 -4.86 12.46
CA LYS A 417 -10.98 -3.88 11.44
C LYS A 417 -12.27 -3.14 11.82
N ILE A 418 -13.26 -3.86 12.35
CA ILE A 418 -14.51 -3.25 12.84
C ILE A 418 -14.21 -2.35 14.06
N THR A 419 -13.30 -2.76 14.93
CA THR A 419 -12.84 -1.95 16.08
C THR A 419 -12.22 -0.64 15.61
N ILE A 420 -11.32 -0.66 14.62
CA ILE A 420 -10.72 0.52 14.01
C ILE A 420 -11.81 1.41 13.39
N ALA A 421 -12.73 0.84 12.61
CA ALA A 421 -13.84 1.62 12.05
C ALA A 421 -14.70 2.28 13.13
N SER A 422 -14.94 1.58 14.26
CA SER A 422 -15.70 2.10 15.39
C SER A 422 -14.97 3.22 16.14
N TYR A 423 -13.63 3.28 16.05
CA TYR A 423 -12.85 4.40 16.60
C TYR A 423 -13.27 5.70 15.94
N HIS A 424 -13.30 5.70 14.61
CA HIS A 424 -13.65 6.88 13.81
C HIS A 424 -15.17 7.14 13.72
N LEU A 425 -15.99 6.09 13.61
CA LEU A 425 -17.46 6.23 13.46
C LEU A 425 -18.22 6.36 14.79
N GLY A 426 -17.55 6.06 15.90
CA GLY A 426 -18.19 5.74 17.17
C GLY A 426 -18.81 4.34 17.17
N THR A 427 -19.01 3.79 18.37
CA THR A 427 -19.50 2.41 18.56
C THR A 427 -20.92 2.23 18.00
N GLY A 428 -21.81 3.20 18.20
CA GLY A 428 -23.18 3.15 17.65
C GLY A 428 -23.21 3.18 16.12
N GLY A 429 -22.29 3.95 15.50
CA GLY A 429 -22.12 4.00 14.05
C GLY A 429 -21.69 2.64 13.48
N ALA A 430 -20.66 2.02 14.06
CA ALA A 430 -20.22 0.69 13.65
C ALA A 430 -21.29 -0.39 13.90
N ARG A 431 -21.95 -0.41 15.07
CA ARG A 431 -23.04 -1.35 15.38
C ARG A 431 -24.21 -1.26 14.41
N LYS A 432 -24.52 -0.06 13.91
CA LYS A 432 -25.55 0.12 12.88
C LYS A 432 -25.23 -0.70 11.63
N TYR A 433 -23.98 -0.70 11.16
CA TYR A 433 -23.57 -1.45 9.97
C TYR A 433 -23.45 -2.95 10.22
N VAL A 434 -22.99 -3.34 11.41
CA VAL A 434 -23.03 -4.75 11.86
C VAL A 434 -24.46 -5.28 11.83
N ARG A 435 -25.42 -4.56 12.43
CA ARG A 435 -26.84 -4.96 12.39
C ARG A 435 -27.41 -5.06 10.99
N ARG A 436 -26.98 -4.20 10.05
CA ARG A 436 -27.40 -4.30 8.65
C ARG A 436 -26.87 -5.56 7.97
N ALA A 437 -25.60 -5.90 8.21
CA ALA A 437 -25.04 -7.14 7.67
C ALA A 437 -25.80 -8.37 8.20
N GLN A 438 -26.08 -8.38 9.51
CA GLN A 438 -26.86 -9.46 10.13
C GLN A 438 -28.30 -9.52 9.61
N ALA A 439 -28.98 -8.38 9.46
CA ALA A 439 -30.33 -8.32 8.90
C ALA A 439 -30.40 -8.79 7.44
N ALA A 440 -29.29 -8.71 6.71
CA ALA A 440 -29.14 -9.27 5.37
C ALA A 440 -28.75 -10.77 5.36
N GLY A 441 -28.70 -11.43 6.53
CA GLY A 441 -28.28 -12.82 6.66
C GLY A 441 -26.79 -13.05 6.39
N LEU A 442 -25.97 -11.99 6.42
CA LEU A 442 -24.54 -12.07 6.13
C LEU A 442 -23.73 -12.30 7.41
N PRO A 443 -22.63 -13.08 7.36
CA PRO A 443 -21.70 -13.17 8.48
C PRO A 443 -21.06 -11.80 8.76
N VAL A 444 -20.72 -11.55 10.02
CA VAL A 444 -20.12 -10.29 10.47
C VAL A 444 -18.62 -10.25 10.14
N THR A 445 -18.31 -10.27 8.85
CA THR A 445 -16.97 -10.02 8.32
C THR A 445 -16.78 -8.52 8.09
N TRP A 446 -15.54 -8.04 8.08
CA TRP A 446 -15.21 -6.66 7.75
C TRP A 446 -15.76 -6.28 6.37
N GLU A 447 -15.59 -7.17 5.39
CA GLU A 447 -16.06 -6.94 4.02
C GLU A 447 -17.56 -6.69 3.97
N ASN A 448 -18.36 -7.54 4.63
CA ASN A 448 -19.80 -7.39 4.67
C ASN A 448 -20.21 -6.12 5.41
N VAL A 449 -19.62 -5.85 6.58
CA VAL A 449 -19.89 -4.65 7.37
C VAL A 449 -19.52 -3.37 6.60
N ARG A 450 -18.39 -3.37 5.89
CA ARG A 450 -17.94 -2.28 5.01
C ARG A 450 -18.91 -2.05 3.86
N ASN A 451 -19.38 -3.10 3.21
CA ASN A 451 -20.31 -2.98 2.08
C ASN A 451 -21.65 -2.34 2.52
N GLN A 452 -22.07 -2.53 3.77
CA GLN A 452 -23.23 -1.82 4.35
C GLN A 452 -22.99 -0.33 4.60
N MET A 453 -21.74 0.15 4.59
CA MET A 453 -21.40 1.57 4.72
C MET A 453 -21.50 2.32 3.39
N ALA A 454 -21.18 1.64 2.27
CA ALA A 454 -21.16 2.23 0.93
C ALA A 454 -22.53 2.78 0.49
N GLY A 455 -23.63 2.20 0.99
CA GLY A 455 -25.00 2.67 0.72
C GLY A 455 -25.36 4.03 1.33
N GLU A 456 -24.59 4.56 2.31
CA GLU A 456 -24.90 5.84 2.98
C GLU A 456 -24.19 7.06 2.37
N ARG A 457 -23.97 7.06 1.05
CA ARG A 457 -23.54 8.26 0.31
C ARG A 457 -24.60 9.36 0.44
N LYS A 458 -24.57 10.14 1.53
CA LYS A 458 -25.30 11.41 1.59
C LYS A 458 -24.83 12.27 0.43
N LYS A 459 -25.77 12.77 -0.39
CA LYS A 459 -25.51 13.77 -1.44
C LYS A 459 -24.58 14.85 -0.88
N GLY A 460 -23.33 14.88 -1.34
CA GLY A 460 -22.35 15.92 -0.99
C GLY A 460 -21.19 15.56 -0.06
N ARG A 461 -21.08 14.37 0.55
CA ARG A 461 -19.83 13.96 1.27
C ARG A 461 -19.45 12.49 1.07
N LYS A 462 -18.22 12.28 0.60
CA LYS A 462 -17.53 10.98 0.40
C LYS A 462 -17.13 10.32 1.73
N LYS A 463 -18.09 10.00 2.59
CA LYS A 463 -17.81 9.39 3.91
C LYS A 463 -17.23 7.96 3.80
N SER A 464 -17.50 7.27 2.69
CA SER A 464 -16.94 5.94 2.37
C SER A 464 -15.42 5.99 2.15
N ASP A 465 -14.95 6.95 1.35
CA ASP A 465 -13.56 6.99 0.87
C ASP A 465 -12.59 7.28 2.03
N VAL A 466 -13.03 8.07 3.02
CA VAL A 466 -12.25 8.33 4.24
C VAL A 466 -12.10 7.05 5.08
N MET A 467 -13.16 6.24 5.18
CA MET A 467 -13.12 4.98 5.93
C MET A 467 -12.29 3.92 5.23
N GLU A 468 -12.35 3.88 3.89
CA GLU A 468 -11.49 3.00 3.09
C GLU A 468 -10.02 3.35 3.33
N ASN A 469 -9.62 4.62 3.27
CA ASN A 469 -8.25 5.01 3.58
C ASN A 469 -7.86 4.74 5.05
N TYR A 470 -8.82 4.82 5.98
CA TYR A 470 -8.58 4.63 7.41
C TYR A 470 -8.35 3.14 7.77
N VAL A 471 -9.13 2.23 7.19
CA VAL A 471 -9.12 0.80 7.55
C VAL A 471 -8.44 -0.09 6.50
N ALA A 472 -8.35 0.30 5.23
CA ALA A 472 -7.90 -0.60 4.16
C ALA A 472 -6.38 -0.80 4.12
N GLY A 473 -5.97 -2.06 3.97
CA GLY A 473 -4.72 -2.51 3.33
C GLY A 473 -3.41 -1.85 3.78
N LYS A 474 -2.35 -2.03 2.98
CA LYS A 474 -0.95 -1.64 3.27
C LYS A 474 -0.74 -0.14 3.57
N SER A 475 -1.72 0.73 3.30
CA SER A 475 -1.65 2.18 3.50
C SER A 475 -2.49 2.72 4.68
N GLY A 476 -3.52 1.98 5.12
CA GLY A 476 -4.40 2.34 6.24
C GLY A 476 -3.91 1.86 7.61
N ILE A 477 -4.65 2.16 8.68
CA ILE A 477 -4.29 1.81 10.07
C ILE A 477 -4.15 0.29 10.24
N TYR A 478 -5.00 -0.50 9.58
CA TYR A 478 -4.91 -1.95 9.66
C TYR A 478 -3.62 -2.50 9.05
N GLY A 479 -3.18 -2.00 7.88
CA GLY A 479 -1.89 -2.38 7.31
C GLY A 479 -0.71 -2.00 8.20
N ARG A 480 -0.77 -0.82 8.83
CA ARG A 480 0.24 -0.37 9.81
C ARG A 480 0.27 -1.29 11.04
N TYR A 481 -0.89 -1.66 11.56
CA TYR A 481 -1.01 -2.59 12.68
C TYR A 481 -0.31 -3.93 12.36
N LEU A 482 -0.58 -4.51 11.19
CA LEU A 482 0.07 -5.76 10.76
C LEU A 482 1.59 -5.63 10.66
N GLN A 483 2.09 -4.50 10.15
CA GLN A 483 3.53 -4.22 10.07
C GLN A 483 4.18 -4.22 11.46
N PHE A 484 3.58 -3.54 12.44
CA PHE A 484 4.12 -3.47 13.80
C PHE A 484 4.02 -4.80 14.56
N LYS A 485 3.02 -5.64 14.26
CA LYS A 485 2.94 -6.99 14.84
C LYS A 485 4.17 -7.83 14.45
N LYS A 486 4.67 -7.67 13.21
CA LYS A 486 5.87 -8.36 12.71
C LYS A 486 7.15 -7.93 13.43
N GLU A 487 7.26 -6.68 13.86
CA GLU A 487 8.46 -6.13 14.54
C GLU A 487 8.54 -6.48 16.04
N LEU A 488 7.43 -6.90 16.66
CA LEU A 488 7.36 -7.22 18.10
C LEU A 488 7.37 -8.74 18.39
N GLY A 489 7.40 -9.57 17.34
CA GLY A 489 7.37 -11.02 17.46
C GLY A 489 7.46 -11.70 16.09
N SER A 490 8.69 -11.85 15.63
CA SER A 490 9.21 -13.05 14.95
C SER A 490 10.64 -13.23 15.44
#